data_AF-A0A813EHK7-F1
#
_entry.id   AF-A0A813EHK7-F1
#
_cell.length_a   1.000
_cell.length_b   1.000
_cell.length_c   1.000
_cell.angle_alpha   90.00
_cell.angle_beta   90.00
_cell.angle_gamma   90.00
#
_symmetry.space_group_name_H-M   'P 1'
#
loop_
_entity.id
_entity.type
_entity.pdbx_description
1 polymer ?
#
loop_
_entity_poly.entity_id
_entity_poly.type
_entity_poly.pdbx_seq_one_letter_code
_entity_poly.pdbx_strand_id
1 'polypeptide(L)'
;SRCSSSDACKIGRCLDKGCLVKVEQRIEVGLATFLLLADGGYICANKDGLTPFVEGPLAVHVVNNSTGVISTEGGVSLLKAPTTEPWAQTRMVLLAESRICVCRRAYLDGTQWMEVTKPGGPGGLSGWVPASSVELDFDLSGKPGWARGL
;
A
#
# COMPACT_ATOMS: atom_id res chain seq x y z
N SER A 1 27.21 21.55 15.83
CA SER A 1 27.65 20.92 14.56
C SER A 1 26.47 20.82 13.63
N ARG A 2 26.52 21.43 12.44
CA ARG A 2 25.43 21.40 11.45
C ARG A 2 25.64 20.19 10.52
N CYS A 3 24.82 19.16 10.65
CA CYS A 3 24.84 18.01 9.75
C CYS A 3 24.16 18.41 8.43
N SER A 4 24.95 18.63 7.38
CA SER A 4 24.43 18.84 6.02
C SER A 4 24.20 17.48 5.36
N SER A 5 22.95 17.09 5.16
CA SER A 5 22.61 15.90 4.37
C SER A 5 22.69 16.25 2.88
N SER A 6 23.89 16.11 2.32
CA SER A 6 24.14 16.29 0.88
C SER A 6 23.28 15.32 0.06
N ASP A 7 22.82 15.75 -1.11
CA ASP A 7 22.14 14.86 -2.06
C ASP A 7 23.08 13.74 -2.59
N ALA A 8 24.40 13.90 -2.41
CA ALA A 8 25.39 12.87 -2.66
C ALA A 8 25.33 11.69 -1.64
N CYS A 9 24.60 11.84 -0.52
CA CYS A 9 24.40 10.77 0.46
C CYS A 9 23.31 9.76 0.04
N LYS A 10 22.59 10.00 -1.06
CA LYS A 10 21.58 9.08 -1.59
C LYS A 10 22.29 7.89 -2.25
N ILE A 11 22.71 6.93 -1.45
CA ILE A 11 23.26 5.66 -1.94
C ILE A 11 22.07 4.76 -2.31
N GLY A 12 21.87 4.55 -3.61
CA GLY A 12 20.85 3.63 -4.14
C GLY A 12 19.77 4.30 -5.01
N ARG A 13 19.06 3.51 -5.82
CA ARG A 13 17.81 3.97 -6.46
C ARG A 13 16.83 4.30 -5.34
N CYS A 14 16.42 5.56 -5.25
CA CYS A 14 15.30 5.93 -4.38
C CYS A 14 14.09 5.07 -4.80
N LEU A 15 13.54 4.30 -3.87
CA LEU A 15 12.33 3.52 -4.10
C LEU A 15 11.19 4.47 -4.48
N ASP A 16 10.24 3.97 -5.27
CA ASP A 16 9.08 4.75 -5.67
C ASP A 16 8.37 5.34 -4.43
N LYS A 17 7.92 6.60 -4.51
CA LYS A 17 7.24 7.27 -3.39
C LYS A 17 6.04 6.44 -2.92
N GLY A 18 6.00 6.10 -1.64
CA GLY A 18 4.96 5.25 -1.04
C GLY A 18 5.31 3.75 -0.99
N CYS A 19 6.54 3.37 -1.35
CA CYS A 19 7.01 2.00 -1.22
C CYS A 19 7.12 1.56 0.25
N LEU A 20 6.64 0.36 0.55
CA LEU A 20 6.84 -0.30 1.84
C LEU A 20 8.27 -0.84 1.91
N VAL A 21 9.03 -0.39 2.90
CA VAL A 21 10.40 -0.82 3.13
C VAL A 21 10.50 -1.64 4.40
N LYS A 22 11.20 -2.77 4.31
CA LYS A 22 11.56 -3.54 5.51
C LYS A 22 12.73 -2.85 6.20
N VAL A 23 12.45 -2.29 7.36
CA VAL A 23 13.46 -1.72 8.25
C VAL A 23 14.06 -2.86 9.08
N GLU A 24 15.37 -3.03 9.00
CA GLU A 24 16.13 -4.00 9.79
C GLU A 24 16.59 -3.38 11.10
N GLN A 25 17.05 -2.13 11.06
CA GLN A 25 17.54 -1.43 12.24
C GLN A 25 17.22 0.06 12.18
N ARG A 26 16.91 0.63 13.35
CA ARG A 26 16.83 2.07 13.57
C ARG A 26 18.11 2.54 14.24
N ILE A 27 18.78 3.53 13.64
CA ILE A 27 20.03 4.11 14.13
C ILE A 27 19.77 5.58 14.42
N GLU A 28 20.03 6.01 15.65
CA GLU A 28 19.87 7.40 16.06
C GLU A 28 21.25 8.06 16.16
N VAL A 29 21.42 9.16 15.44
CA VAL A 29 22.66 9.94 15.42
C VAL A 29 22.32 11.39 15.73
N GLY A 30 22.43 11.77 17.00
CA GLY A 30 22.02 13.08 17.49
C GLY A 30 20.49 13.25 17.40
N LEU A 31 20.04 14.20 16.57
CA LEU A 31 18.61 14.47 16.33
C LEU A 31 18.06 13.77 15.07
N ALA A 32 18.93 13.09 14.33
CA ALA A 32 18.55 12.39 13.11
C ALA A 32 18.34 10.90 13.40
N THR A 33 17.26 10.36 12.86
CA THR A 33 17.00 8.93 12.86
C THR A 33 17.24 8.40 11.45
N PHE A 34 18.03 7.35 11.34
CA PHE A 34 18.31 6.62 10.11
C PHE A 34 17.70 5.22 10.22
N LEU A 35 17.12 4.74 9.12
CA LEU A 35 16.54 3.41 9.01
C LEU A 35 17.42 2.61 8.08
N LEU A 36 18.09 1.59 8.61
CA LEU A 36 18.79 0.58 7.82
C LEU A 36 17.73 -0.33 7.19
N LEU A 37 17.76 -0.40 5.87
CA LEU A 37 16.94 -1.28 5.06
C LEU A 37 17.58 -2.66 4.99
N ALA A 38 16.76 -3.69 4.80
CA ALA A 38 17.24 -5.07 4.64
C ALA A 38 18.14 -5.29 3.40
N ASP A 39 18.14 -4.36 2.44
CA ASP A 39 19.03 -4.39 1.28
C ASP A 39 20.36 -3.64 1.50
N GLY A 40 20.59 -3.13 2.72
CA GLY A 40 21.79 -2.39 3.12
C GLY A 40 21.73 -0.88 2.88
N GLY A 41 20.62 -0.34 2.38
CA GLY A 41 20.40 1.10 2.23
C GLY A 41 20.04 1.81 3.54
N TYR A 42 20.20 3.15 3.58
CA TYR A 42 19.75 3.97 4.71
C TYR A 42 18.71 5.01 4.27
N ILE A 43 17.63 5.15 5.04
CA ILE A 43 16.66 6.23 4.88
C ILE A 43 16.75 7.17 6.09
N CYS A 44 16.98 8.47 5.85
CA CYS A 44 16.88 9.47 6.91
C CYS A 44 15.40 9.78 7.18
N ALA A 45 14.96 9.52 8.41
CA ALA A 45 13.58 9.69 8.81
C ALA A 45 13.18 11.18 8.91
N ASN A 46 14.12 12.04 9.29
CA ASN A 46 13.85 13.43 9.69
C ASN A 46 14.43 14.45 8.71
N LYS A 47 14.35 14.22 7.38
CA LYS A 47 14.88 15.24 6.46
C LYS A 47 14.03 16.52 6.48
N ASP A 48 12.69 16.43 6.59
CA ASP A 48 11.81 17.61 6.47
C ASP A 48 10.46 17.54 7.23
N GLY A 49 10.29 16.64 8.21
CA GLY A 49 8.98 16.46 8.90
C GLY A 49 7.84 15.96 7.98
N LEU A 50 8.18 15.53 6.77
CA LEU A 50 7.26 15.24 5.66
C LEU A 50 6.92 13.76 5.48
N THR A 51 7.44 12.88 6.34
CA THR A 51 7.09 11.47 6.32
C THR A 51 6.49 11.11 7.67
N PRO A 52 5.15 11.14 7.81
CA PRO A 52 4.51 10.42 8.90
C PRO A 52 4.91 8.94 8.76
N PHE A 53 5.80 8.50 9.64
CA PHE A 53 6.12 7.09 9.78
C PHE A 53 4.92 6.45 10.46
N VAL A 54 4.36 5.42 9.83
CA VAL A 54 3.47 4.54 10.56
C VAL A 54 4.35 3.52 11.25
N GLU A 55 4.40 3.62 12.58
CA GLU A 55 5.26 2.80 13.41
C GLU A 55 4.64 1.42 13.61
N GLY A 56 5.36 0.38 13.19
CA GLY A 56 5.01 -1.00 13.50
C GLY A 56 5.20 -1.97 12.32
N PRO A 57 5.31 -3.27 12.59
CA PRO A 57 5.21 -4.28 11.55
C PRO A 57 3.81 -4.19 10.94
N LEU A 58 3.71 -3.64 9.72
CA LEU A 58 2.49 -3.73 8.94
C LEU A 58 2.27 -5.21 8.63
N ALA A 59 1.31 -5.84 9.31
CA ALA A 59 0.92 -7.22 9.06
C ALA A 59 0.22 -7.27 7.69
N VAL A 60 1.04 -7.36 6.64
CA VAL A 60 0.56 -7.53 5.27
C VAL A 60 0.38 -9.01 5.00
N HIS A 61 -0.86 -9.42 4.83
CA HIS A 61 -1.21 -10.79 4.48
C HIS A 61 -1.44 -10.86 2.96
N VAL A 62 -0.65 -11.68 2.28
CA VAL A 62 -0.88 -12.00 0.87
C VAL A 62 -2.15 -12.84 0.78
N VAL A 63 -3.07 -12.44 -0.10
CA VAL A 63 -4.33 -13.14 -0.32
C VAL A 63 -4.29 -13.71 -1.73
N ASN A 64 -4.33 -15.04 -1.83
CA ASN A 64 -4.40 -15.72 -3.12
C ASN A 64 -5.86 -15.93 -3.50
N ASN A 65 -6.21 -15.60 -4.75
CA ASN A 65 -7.49 -15.95 -5.39
C ASN A 65 -8.76 -15.38 -4.73
N SER A 66 -8.70 -14.22 -4.09
CA SER A 66 -9.93 -13.52 -3.67
C SER A 66 -10.36 -12.53 -4.74
N THR A 67 -11.62 -12.63 -5.15
CA THR A 67 -12.29 -11.61 -5.97
C THR A 67 -13.32 -10.88 -5.13
N GLY A 68 -13.73 -9.71 -5.61
CA GLY A 68 -14.83 -8.96 -5.01
C GLY A 68 -15.31 -7.86 -5.93
N VAL A 69 -16.26 -7.10 -5.42
CA VAL A 69 -16.85 -5.95 -6.09
C VAL A 69 -16.75 -4.71 -5.20
N ILE A 70 -16.64 -3.55 -5.83
CA ILE A 70 -16.71 -2.28 -5.10
C ILE A 70 -18.15 -2.02 -4.70
N SER A 71 -18.40 -1.94 -3.39
CA SER A 71 -19.75 -1.77 -2.82
C SER A 71 -20.13 -0.31 -2.55
N THR A 72 -19.16 0.62 -2.64
CA THR A 72 -19.40 2.04 -2.36
C THR A 72 -20.16 2.72 -3.50
N GLU A 73 -21.31 3.32 -3.19
CA GLU A 73 -22.05 4.16 -4.13
C GLU A 73 -21.17 5.30 -4.63
N GLY A 74 -21.00 5.41 -5.96
CA GLY A 74 -20.10 6.38 -6.59
C GLY A 74 -18.65 5.92 -6.77
N GLY A 75 -18.29 4.74 -6.25
CA GLY A 75 -16.96 4.15 -6.38
C GLY A 75 -15.98 4.54 -5.27
N VAL A 76 -14.71 4.20 -5.46
CA VAL A 76 -13.63 4.44 -4.51
C VAL A 76 -12.35 4.88 -5.21
N SER A 77 -11.70 5.91 -4.68
CA SER A 77 -10.37 6.33 -5.15
C SER A 77 -9.32 5.33 -4.70
N LEU A 78 -8.44 4.92 -5.63
CA LEU A 78 -7.29 4.09 -5.29
C LEU A 78 -6.25 4.93 -4.56
N LEU A 79 -5.59 4.33 -3.58
CA LEU A 79 -4.49 4.93 -2.84
C LEU A 79 -3.17 4.25 -3.18
N LYS A 80 -2.07 4.99 -3.08
CA LYS A 80 -0.71 4.45 -3.22
C LYS A 80 -0.27 3.62 -2.02
N ALA A 81 -0.88 3.86 -0.86
CA ALA A 81 -0.54 3.23 0.40
C ALA A 81 -1.81 3.08 1.28
N PRO A 82 -1.83 2.12 2.23
CA PRO A 82 -2.97 1.88 3.12
C PRO A 82 -3.04 2.93 4.24
N THR A 83 -3.29 4.19 3.92
CA THR A 83 -3.33 5.31 4.87
C THR A 83 -4.43 6.30 4.51
N THR A 84 -4.88 7.11 5.47
CA THR A 84 -5.83 8.21 5.25
C THR A 84 -5.16 9.52 4.85
N GLU A 85 -3.83 9.54 4.76
CA GLU A 85 -3.09 10.77 4.47
C GLU A 85 -3.29 11.27 3.02
N PRO A 86 -3.40 12.60 2.79
CA PRO A 86 -3.68 13.16 1.47
C PRO A 86 -2.64 12.81 0.39
N TRP A 87 -1.38 12.59 0.78
CA TRP A 87 -0.30 12.27 -0.17
C TRP A 87 -0.48 10.91 -0.85
N ALA A 88 -1.26 10.00 -0.25
CA ALA A 88 -1.51 8.66 -0.79
C ALA A 88 -2.60 8.66 -1.88
N GLN A 89 -3.39 9.72 -1.99
CA GLN A 89 -4.50 9.79 -2.94
C GLN A 89 -4.02 9.77 -4.39
N THR A 90 -4.63 8.92 -5.21
CA THR A 90 -4.39 8.90 -6.67
C THR A 90 -5.53 9.56 -7.43
N ARG A 91 -5.32 9.80 -8.73
CA ARG A 91 -6.39 10.24 -9.66
C ARG A 91 -7.23 9.08 -10.20
N MET A 92 -6.98 7.85 -9.74
CA MET A 92 -7.61 6.65 -10.24
C MET A 92 -8.81 6.28 -9.36
N VAL A 93 -9.94 5.96 -9.99
CA VAL A 93 -11.19 5.62 -9.30
C VAL A 93 -11.69 4.29 -9.83
N LEU A 94 -12.04 3.40 -8.91
CA LEU A 94 -12.83 2.21 -9.23
C LEU A 94 -14.29 2.55 -9.07
N LEU A 95 -15.10 2.30 -10.10
CA LEU A 95 -16.54 2.56 -10.07
C LEU A 95 -17.26 1.53 -9.20
N ALA A 96 -18.44 1.87 -8.70
CA ALA A 96 -19.34 0.92 -8.05
C ALA A 96 -19.54 -0.34 -8.92
N GLU A 97 -19.70 -1.49 -8.26
CA GLU A 97 -19.86 -2.81 -8.88
C GLU A 97 -18.68 -3.28 -9.75
N SER A 98 -17.58 -2.53 -9.79
CA SER A 98 -16.37 -2.96 -10.51
C SER A 98 -15.80 -4.22 -9.87
N ARG A 99 -15.67 -5.28 -10.66
CA ARG A 99 -14.99 -6.51 -10.26
C ARG A 99 -13.49 -6.28 -10.12
N ILE A 100 -12.93 -6.78 -9.02
CA ILE A 100 -11.53 -6.64 -8.67
C ILE A 100 -10.95 -7.97 -8.15
N CYS A 101 -9.63 -8.08 -8.23
CA CYS A 101 -8.86 -9.11 -7.53
C CYS A 101 -8.22 -8.48 -6.29
N VAL A 102 -8.34 -9.13 -5.13
CA VAL A 102 -7.67 -8.71 -3.90
C VAL A 102 -6.36 -9.47 -3.79
N CYS A 103 -5.24 -8.75 -3.79
CA CYS A 103 -3.89 -9.31 -3.78
C CYS A 103 -3.29 -9.36 -2.37
N ARG A 104 -3.56 -8.32 -1.56
CA ARG A 104 -3.03 -8.21 -0.20
C ARG A 104 -4.05 -7.59 0.74
N ARG A 105 -3.89 -7.87 2.03
CA ARG A 105 -4.60 -7.22 3.13
C ARG A 105 -3.60 -6.65 4.11
N ALA A 106 -3.90 -5.50 4.68
CA ALA A 106 -3.12 -4.91 5.75
C ALA A 106 -4.05 -4.40 6.85
N TYR A 107 -3.57 -4.36 8.08
CA TYR A 107 -4.29 -3.71 9.18
C TYR A 107 -3.44 -2.55 9.68
N LEU A 108 -3.98 -1.33 9.58
CA LEU A 108 -3.29 -0.10 9.94
C LEU A 108 -4.24 0.89 10.60
N ASP A 109 -3.85 1.44 11.75
CA ASP A 109 -4.62 2.44 12.50
C ASP A 109 -6.08 2.02 12.75
N GLY A 110 -6.28 0.75 13.13
CA GLY A 110 -7.60 0.19 13.37
C GLY A 110 -8.42 -0.13 12.12
N THR A 111 -7.90 0.20 10.94
CA THR A 111 -8.57 0.03 9.64
C THR A 111 -7.98 -1.14 8.88
N GLN A 112 -8.84 -2.01 8.36
CA GLN A 112 -8.43 -3.04 7.42
C GLN A 112 -8.39 -2.46 6.01
N TRP A 113 -7.29 -2.70 5.31
CA TRP A 113 -7.01 -2.25 3.96
C TRP A 113 -6.86 -3.44 3.02
N MET A 114 -7.22 -3.25 1.76
CA MET A 114 -7.04 -4.22 0.70
C MET A 114 -6.28 -3.61 -0.47
N GLU A 115 -5.23 -4.29 -0.92
CA GLU A 115 -4.58 -3.98 -2.19
C GLU A 115 -5.34 -4.73 -3.29
N VAL A 116 -5.87 -3.98 -4.24
CA VAL A 116 -6.78 -4.49 -5.27
C VAL A 116 -6.21 -4.20 -6.65
N THR A 117 -6.53 -5.08 -7.60
CA THR A 117 -6.19 -4.91 -9.01
C THR A 117 -7.42 -5.15 -9.87
N LYS A 118 -7.67 -4.28 -10.85
CA LYS A 118 -8.73 -4.49 -11.84
C LYS A 118 -8.21 -5.37 -12.99
N PRO A 119 -8.77 -6.56 -13.22
CA PRO A 119 -8.35 -7.42 -14.32
C PRO A 119 -8.78 -6.84 -15.69
N GLY A 120 -7.99 -7.06 -16.74
CA GLY A 120 -8.44 -6.89 -18.13
C GLY A 120 -7.85 -5.74 -18.97
N GLY A 121 -6.67 -5.22 -18.68
CA GLY A 121 -6.00 -4.26 -19.58
C GLY A 121 -4.49 -4.13 -19.40
N PRO A 122 -3.73 -3.74 -20.45
CA PRO A 122 -2.32 -3.41 -20.33
C PRO A 122 -2.17 -2.17 -19.43
N GLY A 123 -1.43 -2.31 -18.32
CA GLY A 123 -1.30 -1.26 -17.30
C GLY A 123 -2.39 -1.26 -16.22
N GLY A 124 -2.92 -2.45 -15.89
CA GLY A 124 -4.01 -2.66 -14.93
C GLY A 124 -3.99 -1.74 -13.70
N LEU A 125 -5.15 -1.15 -13.41
CA LEU A 125 -5.39 -0.28 -12.25
C LEU A 125 -5.14 -1.07 -10.97
N SER A 126 -4.18 -0.63 -10.16
CA SER A 126 -3.90 -1.19 -8.84
C SER A 126 -3.76 -0.11 -7.78
N GLY A 127 -4.09 -0.47 -6.55
CA GLY A 127 -3.93 0.41 -5.40
C GLY A 127 -4.61 -0.13 -4.15
N TRP A 128 -4.52 0.64 -3.08
CA TRP A 128 -5.11 0.34 -1.78
C TRP A 128 -6.49 0.98 -1.66
N VAL A 129 -7.41 0.26 -1.03
CA VAL A 129 -8.74 0.73 -0.65
C VAL A 129 -9.09 0.24 0.76
N PRO A 130 -9.96 0.94 1.49
CA PRO A 130 -10.53 0.41 2.73
C PRO A 130 -11.28 -0.89 2.46
N ALA A 131 -11.14 -1.87 3.35
CA ALA A 131 -11.88 -3.14 3.27
C ALA A 131 -13.39 -2.94 3.26
N SER A 132 -13.89 -1.88 3.92
CA SER A 132 -15.32 -1.52 3.92
C SER A 132 -15.88 -1.14 2.56
N SER A 133 -15.01 -0.80 1.60
CA SER A 133 -15.39 -0.46 0.21
C SER A 133 -15.46 -1.68 -0.71
N VAL A 134 -15.12 -2.87 -0.21
CA VAL A 134 -15.04 -4.10 -0.98
C VAL A 134 -15.98 -5.15 -0.40
N GLU A 135 -16.90 -5.63 -1.22
CA GLU A 135 -17.66 -6.83 -0.93
C GLU A 135 -16.94 -8.02 -1.58
N LEU A 136 -16.42 -8.92 -0.75
CA LEU A 136 -15.71 -10.10 -1.23
C LEU A 136 -16.69 -11.14 -1.74
N ASP A 137 -16.37 -11.74 -2.88
CA ASP A 137 -17.06 -12.93 -3.36
C ASP A 137 -16.67 -14.09 -2.44
N PHE A 138 -17.49 -14.37 -1.43
CA PHE A 138 -17.33 -15.60 -0.66
C PHE A 138 -17.77 -16.77 -1.53
N ASP A 139 -16.84 -17.34 -2.28
CA ASP A 139 -17.05 -18.67 -2.85
C ASP A 139 -16.99 -19.70 -1.71
N LEU A 140 -18.15 -19.99 -1.10
CA LEU A 140 -18.37 -21.19 -0.28
C LEU A 140 -18.13 -22.51 -1.05
N SER A 141 -17.70 -22.43 -2.30
CA SER A 141 -17.52 -23.57 -3.21
C SER A 141 -16.07 -23.82 -3.66
N GLY A 142 -15.13 -22.91 -3.38
CA GLY A 142 -13.74 -23.03 -3.84
C GLY A 142 -13.58 -23.06 -5.38
N LYS A 143 -14.61 -22.67 -6.14
CA LYS A 143 -14.56 -22.58 -7.61
C LYS A 143 -14.63 -21.13 -8.04
N PRO A 144 -13.77 -20.65 -8.95
CA PRO A 144 -13.80 -19.25 -9.37
C PRO A 144 -15.12 -18.89 -10.06
N GLY A 145 -15.69 -17.74 -9.70
CA GLY A 145 -17.00 -17.24 -10.15
C GLY A 145 -17.22 -17.09 -11.66
N TRP A 146 -16.22 -17.30 -12.51
CA TRP A 146 -16.41 -17.37 -13.96
C TRP A 146 -17.08 -18.66 -14.44
N ALA A 147 -17.22 -19.69 -13.58
CA ALA A 147 -17.92 -20.93 -13.88
C ALA A 147 -19.46 -20.84 -13.76
N ARG A 148 -20.02 -19.68 -13.38
CA ARG A 148 -21.48 -19.46 -13.31
C ARG A 148 -21.97 -18.80 -14.59
N GLY A 149 -21.94 -19.55 -15.69
CA GLY A 149 -22.34 -19.02 -17.00
C GLY A 149 -22.15 -20.00 -18.14
N LEU A 150 -22.57 -21.25 -17.96
CA LEU A 150 -22.91 -22.21 -19.02
C LEU A 150 -24.15 -22.99 -18.59
#